data_AF-A0A178XXN7-F1
#
_entry.id   AF-A0A178XXN7-F1
#
_cell.length_a   1.000
_cell.length_b   1.000
_cell.length_c   1.000
_cell.angle_alpha   90.00
_cell.angle_beta   90.00
_cell.angle_gamma   90.00
#
_symmetry.space_group_name_H-M   'P 1'
#
loop_
_entity.id
_entity.type
_entity.pdbx_description
1 polymer ?
#
loop_
_entity_poly.entity_id
_entity_poly.type
_entity_poly.pdbx_seq_one_letter_code
_entity_poly.pdbx_strand_id
1 'polypeptide(L)'
;MNSVARSYKNTALEFESLHGTLLETENKEKPETDSALLILDSRTLDRECLARCLVLHGMGLEILAYGSIDEWRKNNDLHPPVAAILLNIGSRKVTDPSIAAEIAHLVTEFGPNPVVVLSDIDELAQILKALECGARGYIPSSIGFEVCVKAVNLARAGGTFVPASSVLGRTVADACEEMAQPATGMFTQRQEEVIRALRRGKANKIIAYELHLHESTVKVHVRNIMKKLGATNRTEVAYKASQMFSAEVGALDQPGLPQSRTW
;
A
#
# COMPACT_ATOMS: atom_id res chain seq x y z
N MET A 1 -8.63 29.97 11.87
CA MET A 1 -9.76 29.68 10.96
C MET A 1 -10.34 28.36 11.41
N ASN A 2 -11.53 28.39 12.01
CA ASN A 2 -12.16 27.23 12.64
C ASN A 2 -12.60 26.23 11.56
N SER A 3 -12.01 25.04 11.59
CA SER A 3 -12.51 23.87 10.86
C SER A 3 -13.82 23.46 11.52
N VAL A 4 -14.94 23.74 10.87
CA VAL A 4 -16.26 23.30 11.32
C VAL A 4 -16.38 21.81 10.99
N ALA A 5 -16.50 20.97 12.02
CA ALA A 5 -16.84 19.56 11.85
C ALA A 5 -18.16 19.48 11.08
N ARG A 6 -18.14 18.86 9.89
CA ARG A 6 -19.35 18.59 9.11
C ARG A 6 -19.67 17.11 9.26
N SER A 7 -20.82 16.82 9.86
CA SER A 7 -21.47 15.52 9.70
C SER A 7 -21.94 15.43 8.24
N TYR A 8 -21.37 14.50 7.50
CA TYR A 8 -21.78 14.20 6.12
C TYR A 8 -22.87 13.13 6.19
N LYS A 9 -24.12 13.56 6.39
CA LYS A 9 -25.27 12.65 6.29
C LYS A 9 -25.53 12.32 4.82
N ASN A 10 -26.04 11.11 4.61
CA ASN A 10 -26.21 10.47 3.31
C ASN A 10 -26.90 11.38 2.28
N THR A 11 -26.11 12.08 1.46
CA THR A 11 -26.59 13.14 0.54
C THR A 11 -27.05 12.56 -0.79
N ALA A 12 -27.08 11.22 -0.92
CA ALA A 12 -27.59 10.52 -2.10
C ALA A 12 -29.08 10.82 -2.39
N LEU A 13 -29.82 11.44 -1.45
CA LEU A 13 -31.21 11.85 -1.64
C LEU A 13 -31.39 13.26 -2.24
N GLU A 14 -30.34 14.09 -2.34
CA GLU A 14 -30.50 15.47 -2.85
C GLU A 14 -30.19 15.63 -4.36
N PHE A 15 -29.52 14.66 -4.99
CA PHE A 15 -29.18 14.75 -6.42
C PHE A 15 -30.29 14.26 -7.37
N GLU A 16 -31.27 13.49 -6.88
CA GLU A 16 -32.44 13.06 -7.68
C GLU A 16 -33.52 14.14 -7.82
N SER A 17 -33.41 15.25 -7.08
CA SER A 17 -34.41 16.34 -7.04
C SER A 17 -34.40 17.27 -8.26
N LEU A 18 -33.37 17.21 -9.14
CA LEU A 18 -33.21 18.15 -10.25
C LEU A 18 -33.87 17.73 -11.57
N HIS A 19 -34.49 16.55 -11.66
CA HIS A 19 -35.30 16.12 -12.80
C HIS A 19 -36.70 15.73 -12.31
N GLY A 20 -37.57 16.73 -12.21
CA GLY A 20 -38.92 16.57 -11.70
C GLY A 20 -39.77 15.57 -12.49
N THR A 21 -40.45 14.70 -11.75
CA THR A 21 -41.86 14.37 -11.97
C THR A 21 -42.44 14.03 -10.59
N LEU A 22 -43.42 14.83 -10.14
CA LEU A 22 -44.26 14.52 -8.98
C LEU A 22 -44.88 13.13 -9.20
N LEU A 23 -44.72 12.23 -8.23
CA LEU A 23 -45.79 11.37 -7.70
C LEU A 23 -45.27 10.61 -6.47
N GLU A 24 -46.08 10.70 -5.42
CA GLU A 24 -46.22 9.78 -4.30
C GLU A 24 -45.13 9.78 -3.20
N THR A 25 -45.60 10.31 -2.07
CA THR A 25 -45.06 10.20 -0.72
C THR A 25 -44.93 8.74 -0.31
N GLU A 26 -43.82 8.10 -0.65
CA GLU A 26 -43.37 6.93 0.10
C GLU A 26 -42.53 7.42 1.29
N ASN A 27 -43.10 7.18 2.47
CA ASN A 27 -42.48 7.28 3.78
C ASN A 27 -41.26 6.35 3.84
N LYS A 28 -40.13 6.74 3.23
CA LYS A 28 -38.86 6.02 3.35
C LYS A 28 -38.31 6.29 4.74
N GLU A 29 -38.52 5.29 5.60
CA GLU A 29 -37.93 5.19 6.94
C GLU A 29 -36.46 5.61 6.91
N LYS A 30 -36.16 6.60 7.75
CA LYS A 30 -34.86 7.16 8.02
C LYS A 30 -33.97 6.04 8.57
N PRO A 31 -32.85 5.63 7.94
CA PRO A 31 -31.93 4.74 8.59
C PRO A 31 -31.24 5.56 9.68
N GLU A 32 -31.70 5.44 10.92
CA GLU A 32 -30.95 5.84 12.10
C GLU A 32 -29.71 4.96 12.16
N THR A 33 -28.63 5.41 11.53
CA THR A 33 -27.34 4.73 11.67
C THR A 33 -26.84 5.02 13.07
N ASP A 34 -27.05 4.08 13.97
CA ASP A 34 -26.70 4.16 15.39
C ASP A 34 -25.18 4.09 15.65
N SER A 35 -24.36 4.29 14.62
CA SER A 35 -22.89 4.23 14.70
C SER A 35 -22.22 5.00 13.57
N ALA A 36 -20.97 5.41 13.80
CA ALA A 36 -20.20 6.23 12.87
C ALA A 36 -18.86 5.63 12.42
N LEU A 37 -18.40 6.04 11.24
CA LEU A 37 -17.03 5.88 10.78
C LEU A 37 -16.26 7.17 11.09
N LEU A 38 -15.21 7.07 11.90
CA LEU A 38 -14.30 8.17 12.18
C LEU A 38 -13.17 8.20 11.14
N ILE A 39 -13.09 9.27 10.36
CA ILE A 39 -12.01 9.52 9.39
C ILE A 39 -11.02 10.52 10.01
N LEU A 40 -9.75 10.13 10.06
CA LEU A 40 -8.66 10.98 10.52
C LEU A 40 -7.71 11.27 9.37
N ASP A 41 -7.64 12.54 8.95
CA ASP A 41 -6.76 12.98 7.87
C ASP A 41 -6.42 14.46 8.03
N SER A 42 -5.14 14.77 8.18
CA SER A 42 -4.66 16.14 8.34
C SER A 42 -4.83 17.01 7.08
N ARG A 43 -5.02 16.40 5.91
CA ARG A 43 -5.23 17.10 4.63
C ARG A 43 -6.71 17.36 4.40
N THR A 44 -7.11 18.64 4.39
CA THR A 44 -8.52 19.03 4.26
C THR A 44 -9.19 18.53 2.99
N LEU A 45 -8.52 18.62 1.83
CA LEU A 45 -9.11 18.15 0.56
C LEU A 45 -9.35 16.65 0.56
N ASP A 46 -8.37 15.87 1.00
CA ASP A 46 -8.46 14.42 1.07
C ASP A 46 -9.57 14.03 2.06
N ARG A 47 -9.59 14.64 3.24
CA ARG A 47 -10.63 14.43 4.25
C ARG A 47 -12.05 14.67 3.70
N GLU A 48 -12.27 15.80 3.04
CA GLU A 48 -13.58 16.13 2.45
C GLU A 48 -13.95 15.19 1.30
N CYS A 49 -12.97 14.83 0.46
CA CYS A 49 -13.13 13.89 -0.65
C CYS A 49 -13.51 12.50 -0.14
N LEU A 50 -12.73 11.95 0.79
CA LEU A 50 -12.97 10.65 1.41
C LEU A 50 -14.36 10.59 2.04
N ALA A 51 -14.74 11.60 2.83
CA ALA A 51 -16.04 11.65 3.46
C ALA A 51 -17.18 11.62 2.43
N ARG A 52 -17.13 12.47 1.40
CA ARG A 52 -18.16 12.49 0.34
C ARG A 52 -18.19 11.19 -0.46
N CYS A 53 -17.03 10.67 -0.87
CA CYS A 53 -16.96 9.47 -1.66
C CYS A 53 -17.46 8.24 -0.90
N LEU A 54 -17.13 8.10 0.39
CA LEU A 54 -17.61 6.97 1.19
C LEU A 54 -19.13 7.02 1.41
N VAL A 55 -19.71 8.22 1.55
CA VAL A 55 -21.18 8.38 1.54
C VAL A 55 -21.77 7.92 0.20
N LEU A 56 -21.24 8.41 -0.92
CA LEU A 56 -21.74 8.07 -2.26
C LEU A 56 -21.64 6.58 -2.59
N HIS A 57 -20.62 5.89 -2.08
CA HIS A 57 -20.44 4.45 -2.30
C HIS A 57 -21.15 3.58 -1.25
N GLY A 58 -22.07 4.16 -0.47
CA GLY A 58 -22.99 3.41 0.37
C GLY A 58 -22.34 2.83 1.62
N MET A 59 -21.46 3.58 2.30
CA MET A 59 -20.90 3.14 3.59
C MET A 59 -22.00 2.79 4.61
N GLY A 60 -23.14 3.50 4.61
CA GLY A 60 -24.23 3.17 5.55
C GLY A 60 -23.85 3.37 7.02
N LEU A 61 -22.87 4.24 7.28
CA LEU A 61 -22.50 4.78 8.57
C LEU A 61 -22.53 6.31 8.50
N GLU A 62 -22.78 6.95 9.62
CA GLU A 62 -22.52 8.39 9.74
C GLU A 62 -21.01 8.63 9.64
N ILE A 63 -20.59 9.62 8.85
CA ILE A 63 -19.16 9.92 8.67
C ILE A 63 -18.77 11.13 9.52
N LEU A 64 -17.84 10.89 10.43
CA LEU A 64 -17.21 11.89 11.27
C LEU A 64 -15.79 12.13 10.76
N ALA A 65 -15.48 13.32 10.24
CA ALA A 65 -14.19 13.58 9.59
C ALA A 65 -13.41 14.70 10.30
N TYR A 66 -12.23 14.37 10.82
CA TYR A 66 -11.37 15.27 11.61
C TYR A 66 -9.91 15.27 11.13
N GLY A 67 -9.19 16.37 11.39
CA GLY A 67 -7.77 16.51 11.08
C GLY A 67 -6.87 15.63 11.94
N SER A 68 -7.29 15.36 13.17
CA SER A 68 -6.58 14.56 14.15
C SER A 68 -7.53 14.03 15.22
N ILE A 69 -7.05 13.07 16.01
CA ILE A 69 -7.80 12.56 17.17
C ILE A 69 -8.05 13.65 18.21
N ASP A 70 -7.10 14.58 18.39
CA ASP A 70 -7.25 15.68 19.35
C ASP A 70 -8.34 16.68 18.95
N GLU A 71 -8.50 16.93 17.65
CA GLU A 71 -9.62 17.74 17.14
C GLU A 71 -10.95 17.05 17.40
N TRP A 72 -11.02 15.73 17.21
CA TRP A 72 -12.22 14.94 17.51
C TRP A 72 -12.57 15.02 19.00
N ARG A 73 -11.60 14.83 19.90
CA ARG A 73 -11.80 14.90 21.36
C ARG A 73 -12.23 16.29 21.85
N LYS A 74 -11.68 17.35 21.24
CA LYS A 74 -12.02 18.74 21.61
C LYS A 74 -13.43 19.12 21.19
N ASN A 75 -13.99 18.45 20.19
CA ASN A 75 -15.35 18.73 19.77
C ASN A 75 -16.32 18.09 20.77
N ASN A 76 -16.95 18.92 21.59
CA ASN A 76 -17.74 18.53 22.77
C ASN A 76 -19.17 18.05 22.43
N ASP A 77 -19.37 17.65 21.17
CA ASP A 77 -20.65 17.12 20.68
C ASP A 77 -20.84 15.70 21.22
N LEU A 78 -22.09 15.29 21.50
CA LEU A 78 -22.40 13.88 21.68
C LEU A 78 -22.17 13.16 20.36
N HIS A 79 -20.97 12.62 20.18
CA HIS A 79 -20.65 11.78 19.02
C HIS A 79 -21.43 10.47 19.11
N PRO A 80 -22.04 9.99 18.00
CA PRO A 80 -22.52 8.62 17.93
C PRO A 80 -21.35 7.65 18.19
N PRO A 81 -21.63 6.42 18.66
CA PRO A 81 -20.59 5.45 18.94
C PRO A 81 -19.80 5.13 17.66
N VAL A 82 -18.48 5.22 17.75
CA VAL A 82 -17.59 4.96 16.61
C VAL A 82 -17.56 3.45 16.37
N ALA A 83 -17.98 3.02 15.18
CA ALA A 83 -17.96 1.62 14.76
C ALA A 83 -16.60 1.21 14.15
N ALA A 84 -15.90 2.12 13.49
CA ALA A 84 -14.60 1.90 12.88
C ALA A 84 -13.84 3.22 12.70
N ILE A 85 -12.52 3.12 12.53
CA ILE A 85 -11.64 4.26 12.31
C ILE A 85 -10.90 4.06 10.98
N LEU A 86 -10.92 5.08 10.12
CA LEU A 86 -10.13 5.16 8.90
C LEU A 86 -9.06 6.25 9.07
N LEU A 87 -7.81 5.83 9.26
CA LEU A 87 -6.67 6.73 9.41
C LEU A 87 -5.96 6.91 8.06
N ASN A 88 -5.98 8.10 7.49
CA ASN A 88 -5.20 8.43 6.30
C ASN A 88 -3.81 8.96 6.69
N ILE A 89 -2.78 8.16 6.40
CA ILE A 89 -1.39 8.56 6.63
C ILE A 89 -0.72 9.16 5.39
N GLY A 90 -1.34 9.05 4.20
CA GLY A 90 -0.76 9.49 2.93
C GLY A 90 0.57 8.82 2.64
N SER A 91 1.56 9.62 2.19
CA SER A 91 2.93 9.16 1.93
C SER A 91 3.80 8.99 3.19
N ARG A 92 3.24 9.11 4.40
CA ARG A 92 3.96 8.84 5.64
C ARG A 92 4.15 7.33 5.80
N LYS A 93 5.33 6.93 6.26
CA LYS A 93 5.67 5.51 6.46
C LYS A 93 5.22 5.07 7.84
N VAL A 94 4.52 3.94 7.92
CA VAL A 94 4.18 3.26 9.18
C VAL A 94 5.43 2.80 9.93
N THR A 95 6.53 2.55 9.22
CA THR A 95 7.82 2.25 9.86
C THR A 95 8.41 3.44 10.63
N ASP A 96 7.90 4.65 10.43
CA ASP A 96 8.23 5.78 11.31
C ASP A 96 7.64 5.53 12.71
N PRO A 97 8.45 5.57 13.78
CA PRO A 97 7.98 5.36 15.15
C PRO A 97 6.80 6.25 15.55
N SER A 98 6.71 7.47 15.02
CA SER A 98 5.62 8.40 15.31
C SER A 98 4.28 7.88 14.79
N ILE A 99 4.26 7.37 13.56
CA ILE A 99 3.06 6.83 12.91
C ILE A 99 2.67 5.48 13.51
N ALA A 100 3.64 4.62 13.78
CA ALA A 100 3.40 3.36 14.49
C ALA A 100 2.77 3.59 15.88
N ALA A 101 3.27 4.59 16.62
CA ALA A 101 2.72 4.97 17.92
C ALA A 101 1.32 5.57 17.80
N GLU A 102 1.04 6.39 16.78
CA GLU A 102 -0.28 6.93 16.49
C GLU A 102 -1.31 5.80 16.25
N ILE A 103 -0.96 4.82 15.41
CA ILE A 103 -1.84 3.66 15.14
C ILE A 103 -2.08 2.85 16.42
N ALA A 104 -1.01 2.51 17.15
CA ALA A 104 -1.13 1.72 18.38
C ALA A 104 -1.95 2.45 19.47
N HIS A 105 -1.81 3.77 19.56
CA HIS A 105 -2.61 4.60 20.45
C HIS A 105 -4.09 4.54 20.08
N LEU A 106 -4.43 4.70 18.80
CA LEU A 106 -5.82 4.60 18.33
C LEU A 106 -6.40 3.21 18.59
N VAL A 107 -5.65 2.15 18.33
CA VAL A 107 -6.10 0.77 18.60
C VAL A 107 -6.39 0.57 20.09
N THR A 108 -5.54 1.13 20.97
CA THR A 108 -5.73 1.00 22.42
C THR A 108 -6.92 1.83 22.91
N GLU A 109 -7.09 3.05 22.39
CA GLU A 109 -8.16 3.97 22.79
C GLU A 109 -9.54 3.50 22.33
N PHE A 110 -9.65 2.99 21.11
CA PHE A 110 -10.92 2.55 20.52
C PHE A 110 -11.21 1.05 20.75
N GLY A 111 -10.32 0.33 21.43
CA GLY A 111 -10.54 -1.03 21.94
C GLY A 111 -11.05 -2.02 20.89
N PRO A 112 -12.33 -2.47 20.96
CA PRO A 112 -12.88 -3.45 20.02
C PRO A 112 -13.09 -2.91 18.59
N ASN A 113 -13.07 -1.58 18.41
CA ASN A 113 -13.37 -0.98 17.11
C ASN A 113 -12.13 -1.00 16.20
N PRO A 114 -12.27 -1.52 14.96
CA PRO A 114 -11.14 -1.69 14.07
C PRO A 114 -10.58 -0.35 13.60
N VAL A 115 -9.25 -0.25 13.63
CA VAL A 115 -8.49 0.80 12.96
C VAL A 115 -8.04 0.28 11.59
N VAL A 116 -8.38 1.00 10.52
CA VAL A 116 -8.00 0.72 9.15
C VAL A 116 -7.12 1.86 8.65
N VAL A 117 -5.96 1.52 8.08
CA VAL A 117 -4.98 2.50 7.58
C VAL A 117 -5.16 2.69 6.08
N LEU A 118 -5.24 3.94 5.64
CA LEU A 118 -5.19 4.35 4.23
C LEU A 118 -3.83 5.01 3.96
N SER A 119 -3.11 4.58 2.92
CA SER A 119 -1.76 5.09 2.60
C SER A 119 -1.49 5.15 1.11
N ASP A 120 -0.62 6.09 0.70
CA ASP A 120 -0.09 6.19 -0.67
C ASP A 120 0.98 5.12 -0.97
N ILE A 121 1.45 4.40 0.06
CA ILE A 121 2.52 3.42 -0.05
C ILE A 121 1.92 2.01 -0.05
N ASP A 122 2.20 1.24 -1.11
CA ASP A 122 1.78 -0.17 -1.25
C ASP A 122 2.98 -1.12 -1.08
N GLU A 123 3.70 -0.98 0.02
CA GLU A 123 4.85 -1.82 0.36
C GLU A 123 4.48 -2.77 1.52
N LEU A 124 4.86 -4.05 1.37
CA LEU A 124 4.53 -5.08 2.37
C LEU A 124 5.07 -4.74 3.76
N ALA A 125 6.27 -4.17 3.88
CA ALA A 125 6.85 -3.79 5.17
C ALA A 125 5.95 -2.77 5.92
N GLN A 126 5.32 -1.85 5.20
CA GLN A 126 4.40 -0.87 5.79
C GLN A 126 3.09 -1.54 6.23
N ILE A 127 2.59 -2.47 5.41
CA ILE A 127 1.38 -3.24 5.69
C ILE A 127 1.56 -4.11 6.93
N LEU A 128 2.62 -4.93 6.96
CA LEU A 128 2.92 -5.78 8.11
C LEU A 128 3.12 -4.93 9.36
N LYS A 129 3.83 -3.80 9.25
CA LYS A 129 4.02 -2.92 10.39
C LYS A 129 2.71 -2.33 10.92
N ALA A 130 1.78 -1.96 10.04
CA ALA A 130 0.46 -1.49 10.45
C ALA A 130 -0.33 -2.58 11.19
N LEU A 131 -0.28 -3.82 10.70
CA LEU A 131 -0.93 -4.97 11.34
C LEU A 131 -0.29 -5.31 12.70
N GLU A 132 1.03 -5.23 12.81
CA GLU A 132 1.76 -5.37 14.09
C GLU A 132 1.33 -4.32 15.12
N CYS A 133 1.05 -3.09 14.67
CA CYS A 133 0.50 -2.03 15.50
C CYS A 133 -0.98 -2.25 15.88
N GLY A 134 -1.59 -3.35 15.41
CA GLY A 134 -2.97 -3.74 15.74
C GLY A 134 -4.02 -3.26 14.73
N ALA A 135 -3.62 -2.66 13.61
CA ALA A 135 -4.58 -2.29 12.57
C ALA A 135 -5.29 -3.55 12.02
N ARG A 136 -6.58 -3.41 11.74
CA ARG A 136 -7.45 -4.46 11.18
C ARG A 136 -7.69 -4.26 9.67
N GLY A 137 -6.93 -3.40 9.04
CA GLY A 137 -6.90 -3.29 7.59
C GLY A 137 -5.86 -2.30 7.09
N TYR A 138 -5.37 -2.53 5.88
CA TYR A 138 -4.51 -1.59 5.15
C TYR A 138 -5.05 -1.38 3.74
N ILE A 139 -5.20 -0.13 3.32
CA ILE A 139 -5.84 0.27 2.06
C ILE A 139 -4.84 1.17 1.33
N PRO A 140 -4.28 0.74 0.20
CA PRO A 140 -3.50 1.62 -0.65
C PRO A 140 -4.42 2.67 -1.32
N SER A 141 -3.96 3.91 -1.52
CA SER A 141 -4.77 4.94 -2.21
C SER A 141 -4.98 4.65 -3.69
N SER A 142 -4.30 3.64 -4.24
CA SER A 142 -4.52 3.10 -5.58
C SER A 142 -5.78 2.25 -5.73
N ILE A 143 -6.44 1.86 -4.63
CA ILE A 143 -7.68 1.07 -4.67
C ILE A 143 -8.93 1.95 -4.65
N GLY A 144 -9.96 1.52 -5.41
CA GLY A 144 -11.21 2.26 -5.53
C GLY A 144 -12.05 2.28 -4.24
N PHE A 145 -12.94 3.27 -4.14
CA PHE A 145 -13.78 3.49 -2.96
C PHE A 145 -14.73 2.32 -2.63
N GLU A 146 -15.23 1.58 -3.62
CA GLU A 146 -16.02 0.37 -3.37
C GLU A 146 -15.26 -0.68 -2.54
N VAL A 147 -13.97 -0.85 -2.85
CA VAL A 147 -13.10 -1.79 -2.12
C VAL A 147 -12.80 -1.24 -0.73
N CYS A 148 -12.61 0.07 -0.60
CA CYS A 148 -12.45 0.73 0.69
C CYS A 148 -13.65 0.49 1.62
N VAL A 149 -14.88 0.68 1.13
CA VAL A 149 -16.11 0.41 1.89
C VAL A 149 -16.17 -1.07 2.32
N LYS A 150 -15.89 -2.00 1.39
CA LYS A 150 -15.84 -3.44 1.70
C LYS A 150 -14.77 -3.79 2.73
N ALA A 151 -13.60 -3.17 2.65
CA ALA A 151 -12.50 -3.38 3.59
C ALA A 151 -12.85 -2.89 5.01
N VAL A 152 -13.46 -1.72 5.14
CA VAL A 152 -13.95 -1.20 6.43
C VAL A 152 -15.03 -2.12 7.00
N ASN A 153 -15.98 -2.57 6.19
CA ASN A 153 -17.02 -3.50 6.64
C ASN A 153 -16.46 -4.88 7.04
N LEU A 154 -15.46 -5.38 6.32
CA LEU A 154 -14.75 -6.61 6.68
C LEU A 154 -14.07 -6.47 8.05
N ALA A 155 -13.38 -5.36 8.29
CA ALA A 155 -12.73 -5.09 9.57
C ALA A 155 -13.75 -5.02 10.72
N ARG A 156 -14.91 -4.39 10.48
CA ARG A 156 -16.03 -4.33 11.45
C ARG A 156 -16.60 -5.70 11.80
N ALA A 157 -16.64 -6.61 10.83
CA ALA A 157 -17.07 -7.99 11.04
C ALA A 157 -16.00 -8.85 11.76
N GLY A 158 -14.89 -8.26 12.21
CA GLY A 158 -13.80 -8.99 12.84
C GLY A 158 -12.85 -9.67 11.86
N GLY A 159 -12.89 -9.29 10.58
CA GLY A 159 -11.90 -9.68 9.58
C GLY A 159 -10.66 -8.78 9.59
N THR A 160 -9.73 -9.03 8.67
CA THR A 160 -8.58 -8.16 8.39
C THR A 160 -8.44 -7.99 6.89
N PHE A 161 -8.41 -6.75 6.40
CA PHE A 161 -8.21 -6.48 4.97
C PHE A 161 -6.72 -6.26 4.66
N VAL A 162 -6.19 -7.04 3.72
CA VAL A 162 -4.84 -6.87 3.18
C VAL A 162 -4.92 -6.85 1.66
N PRO A 163 -4.35 -5.85 0.97
CA PRO A 163 -4.41 -5.75 -0.48
C PRO A 163 -3.64 -6.91 -1.13
N ALA A 164 -4.27 -7.56 -2.11
CA ALA A 164 -3.69 -8.70 -2.80
C ALA A 164 -2.42 -8.34 -3.60
N SER A 165 -2.28 -7.08 -4.04
CA SER A 165 -1.10 -6.58 -4.78
C SER A 165 0.19 -6.79 -4.00
N SER A 166 0.15 -6.64 -2.67
CA SER A 166 1.31 -6.70 -1.79
C SER A 166 1.56 -8.12 -1.27
N VAL A 167 0.52 -8.95 -1.16
CA VAL A 167 0.64 -10.39 -0.82
C VAL A 167 1.18 -11.19 -2.00
N LEU A 168 0.76 -10.89 -3.24
CA LEU A 168 1.30 -11.49 -4.45
C LEU A 168 2.75 -11.05 -4.74
N GLY A 169 3.22 -9.98 -4.10
CA GLY A 169 4.64 -9.64 -4.03
C GLY A 169 5.45 -10.69 -3.27
N ARG A 170 4.87 -11.38 -2.27
CA ARG A 170 5.52 -12.39 -1.43
C ARG A 170 5.61 -13.78 -2.06
N THR A 171 4.77 -14.19 -3.01
CA THR A 171 5.12 -15.41 -3.80
C THR A 171 6.46 -15.25 -4.55
N VAL A 172 6.95 -14.00 -4.68
CA VAL A 172 8.26 -13.68 -5.26
C VAL A 172 9.27 -13.18 -4.22
N ALA A 173 8.84 -12.65 -3.06
CA ALA A 173 9.70 -12.01 -2.06
C ALA A 173 9.79 -12.72 -0.71
N ASP A 174 8.90 -13.67 -0.39
CA ASP A 174 8.91 -14.42 0.87
C ASP A 174 9.99 -15.51 0.93
N ALA A 175 10.64 -15.78 -0.20
CA ALA A 175 11.85 -16.58 -0.24
C ALA A 175 13.12 -15.78 0.15
N CYS A 176 13.00 -14.50 0.53
CA CYS A 176 14.14 -13.58 0.66
C CYS A 176 14.33 -12.92 2.04
N GLU A 177 13.62 -13.34 3.09
CA GLU A 177 13.85 -12.79 4.46
C GLU A 177 14.70 -13.68 5.39
N GLU A 178 15.28 -14.77 4.90
CA GLU A 178 16.40 -15.42 5.59
C GLU A 178 17.74 -15.07 4.94
N MET A 179 18.65 -14.53 5.77
CA MET A 179 20.03 -14.14 5.52
C MET A 179 20.28 -12.89 4.66
N ALA A 180 20.64 -11.83 5.38
CA ALA A 180 21.58 -10.82 4.91
C ALA A 180 22.87 -11.48 4.36
N GLN A 181 23.08 -11.40 3.04
CA GLN A 181 24.37 -11.45 2.32
C GLN A 181 24.15 -11.14 0.82
N PRO A 182 25.20 -10.91 -0.01
CA PRO A 182 25.35 -9.81 -0.97
C PRO A 182 24.42 -9.89 -2.20
N ALA A 183 24.63 -9.04 -3.21
CA ALA A 183 23.75 -8.73 -4.35
C ALA A 183 23.20 -9.88 -5.26
N THR A 184 23.16 -11.11 -4.76
CA THR A 184 22.65 -12.36 -5.34
C THR A 184 21.20 -12.69 -4.93
N GLY A 185 20.38 -11.67 -4.65
CA GLY A 185 18.96 -11.83 -4.29
C GLY A 185 17.98 -10.88 -4.98
N MET A 186 18.46 -9.92 -5.78
CA MET A 186 17.61 -8.91 -6.43
C MET A 186 16.81 -9.46 -7.62
N PHE A 187 17.35 -10.51 -8.26
CA PHE A 187 16.83 -11.10 -9.49
C PHE A 187 16.57 -12.59 -9.29
N THR A 188 15.47 -13.09 -9.84
CA THR A 188 15.25 -14.55 -9.91
C THR A 188 16.35 -15.18 -10.76
N GLN A 189 16.70 -16.46 -10.56
CA GLN A 189 17.69 -17.19 -11.39
C GLN A 189 17.47 -16.99 -12.91
N ARG A 190 16.21 -17.00 -13.35
CA ARG A 190 15.84 -16.74 -14.76
C ARG A 190 16.12 -15.30 -15.20
N GLN A 191 15.91 -14.33 -14.33
CA GLN A 191 16.28 -12.93 -14.59
C GLN A 191 17.79 -12.76 -14.63
N GLU A 192 18.55 -13.46 -13.80
CA GLU A 192 20.03 -13.43 -13.83
C GLU A 192 20.60 -14.04 -15.11
N GLU A 193 20.05 -15.17 -15.56
CA GLU A 193 20.38 -15.79 -16.84
C GLU A 193 20.14 -14.81 -18.00
N VAL A 194 18.98 -14.13 -17.98
CA VAL A 194 18.65 -13.09 -18.96
C VAL A 194 19.61 -11.90 -18.85
N ILE A 195 19.94 -11.42 -17.64
CA ILE A 195 20.89 -10.31 -17.43
C ILE A 195 22.28 -10.68 -17.96
N ARG A 196 22.76 -11.90 -17.72
CA ARG A 196 24.05 -12.40 -18.23
C ARG A 196 24.08 -12.43 -19.75
N ALA A 197 22.97 -12.81 -20.38
CA ALA A 197 22.85 -12.80 -21.84
C ALA A 197 22.69 -11.38 -22.42
N LEU A 198 22.02 -10.47 -21.70
CA LEU A 198 21.93 -9.05 -22.05
C LEU A 198 23.29 -8.35 -21.97
N ARG A 199 24.11 -8.66 -20.96
CA ARG A 199 25.50 -8.16 -20.84
C ARG A 199 26.38 -8.57 -22.03
N ARG A 200 26.08 -9.72 -22.64
CA ARG A 200 26.75 -10.21 -23.86
C ARG A 200 26.15 -9.65 -25.15
N GLY A 201 25.19 -8.71 -25.06
CA GLY A 201 24.55 -8.09 -26.22
C GLY A 201 23.59 -8.99 -27.00
N LYS A 202 23.16 -10.14 -26.45
CA LYS A 202 22.34 -11.10 -27.20
C LYS A 202 20.93 -10.58 -27.48
N ALA A 203 20.41 -10.88 -28.67
CA ALA A 203 19.03 -10.54 -29.04
C ALA A 203 18.02 -11.44 -28.30
N ASN A 204 16.79 -10.97 -28.07
CA ASN A 204 15.78 -11.71 -27.31
C ASN A 204 15.46 -13.09 -27.90
N LYS A 205 15.50 -13.22 -29.24
CA LYS A 205 15.34 -14.49 -29.95
C LYS A 205 16.44 -15.50 -29.63
N ILE A 206 17.68 -15.03 -29.45
CA ILE A 206 18.83 -15.87 -29.08
C ILE A 206 18.75 -16.25 -27.60
N ILE A 207 18.36 -15.32 -26.73
CA ILE A 207 18.15 -15.59 -25.29
C ILE A 207 17.02 -16.62 -25.10
N ALA A 208 15.94 -16.48 -25.87
CA ALA A 208 14.82 -17.41 -25.88
C ALA A 208 15.27 -18.83 -26.24
N TYR A 209 16.06 -18.97 -27.30
CA TYR A 209 16.63 -20.25 -27.71
C TYR A 209 17.55 -20.85 -26.63
N GLU A 210 18.50 -20.06 -26.11
CA GLU A 210 19.48 -20.55 -25.12
C GLU A 210 18.85 -20.95 -23.78
N LEU A 211 17.82 -20.21 -23.33
CA LEU A 211 17.15 -20.45 -22.06
C LEU A 211 15.91 -21.35 -22.19
N HIS A 212 15.62 -21.87 -23.39
CA HIS A 212 14.42 -22.65 -23.70
C HIS A 212 13.12 -21.92 -23.30
N LEU A 213 13.04 -20.63 -23.61
CA LEU A 213 11.91 -19.75 -23.33
C LEU A 213 11.25 -19.27 -24.62
N HIS A 214 10.00 -18.84 -24.53
CA HIS A 214 9.35 -18.11 -25.61
C HIS A 214 9.89 -16.67 -25.69
N GLU A 215 10.01 -16.10 -26.90
CA GLU A 215 10.53 -14.72 -27.07
C GLU A 215 9.68 -13.68 -26.32
N SER A 216 8.37 -13.90 -26.25
CA SER A 216 7.43 -13.09 -25.44
C SER A 216 7.78 -13.13 -23.96
N THR A 217 8.13 -14.30 -23.42
CA THR A 217 8.55 -14.49 -22.03
C THR A 217 9.85 -13.75 -21.73
N VAL A 218 10.83 -13.77 -22.65
CA VAL A 218 12.06 -12.99 -22.54
C VAL A 218 11.76 -11.49 -22.48
N LYS A 219 10.84 -10.98 -23.32
CA LYS A 219 10.43 -9.55 -23.28
C LYS A 219 9.84 -9.16 -21.93
N VAL A 220 9.04 -10.04 -21.31
CA VAL A 220 8.49 -9.82 -19.96
C VAL A 220 9.61 -9.77 -18.93
N HIS A 221 10.57 -10.71 -18.96
CA HIS A 221 11.72 -10.68 -18.06
C HIS A 221 12.54 -9.40 -18.21
N VAL A 222 12.84 -8.97 -19.44
CA VAL A 222 13.59 -7.72 -19.71
C VAL A 222 12.86 -6.51 -19.15
N ARG A 223 11.53 -6.42 -19.30
CA ARG A 223 10.71 -5.33 -18.75
C ARG A 223 10.78 -5.28 -17.22
N ASN A 224 10.69 -6.43 -16.57
CA ASN A 224 10.76 -6.52 -15.12
C ASN A 224 12.16 -6.19 -14.60
N ILE A 225 13.21 -6.60 -15.32
CA ILE A 225 14.61 -6.23 -15.01
C ILE A 225 14.81 -4.72 -15.16
N MET A 226 14.30 -4.10 -16.23
CA MET A 226 14.35 -2.64 -16.43
C MET A 226 13.67 -1.90 -15.28
N LYS A 227 12.47 -2.34 -14.86
CA LYS A 227 11.75 -1.75 -13.73
C LYS A 227 12.54 -1.86 -12.42
N LYS A 228 13.14 -3.03 -12.16
CA LYS A 228 13.96 -3.29 -10.97
C LYS A 228 15.26 -2.46 -10.94
N LEU A 229 15.89 -2.24 -12.08
CA LEU A 229 17.14 -1.46 -12.21
C LEU A 229 16.92 0.04 -12.44
N GLY A 230 15.66 0.50 -12.49
CA GLY A 230 15.31 1.86 -12.90
C GLY A 230 15.93 2.24 -14.25
N ALA A 231 16.02 1.28 -15.18
CA ALA A 231 16.63 1.45 -16.49
C ALA A 231 15.56 1.75 -17.54
N THR A 232 15.84 2.70 -18.43
CA THR A 232 14.94 3.15 -19.49
C THR A 232 15.09 2.33 -20.77
N ASN A 233 16.26 1.72 -20.97
CA ASN A 233 16.55 0.93 -22.14
C ASN A 233 17.41 -0.30 -21.80
N ARG A 234 17.41 -1.28 -22.70
CA ARG A 234 18.15 -2.55 -22.52
C ARG A 234 19.67 -2.37 -22.44
N THR A 235 20.21 -1.31 -23.02
CA THR A 235 21.64 -0.98 -22.98
C THR A 235 22.02 -0.48 -21.60
N GLU A 236 21.15 0.34 -21.01
CA GLU A 236 21.27 0.83 -19.64
C GLU A 236 21.17 -0.31 -18.62
N VAL A 237 20.34 -1.32 -18.87
CA VAL A 237 20.34 -2.58 -18.10
C VAL A 237 21.69 -3.26 -18.16
N ALA A 238 22.27 -3.44 -19.35
CA ALA A 238 23.56 -4.10 -19.51
C ALA A 238 24.71 -3.31 -18.82
N TYR A 239 24.66 -1.98 -18.89
CA TYR A 239 25.61 -1.09 -18.23
C TYR A 239 25.50 -1.14 -16.70
N LYS A 240 24.29 -0.95 -16.14
CA LYS A 240 24.05 -1.02 -14.69
C LYS A 240 24.35 -2.39 -14.11
N ALA A 241 23.94 -3.46 -14.81
CA ALA A 241 24.26 -4.83 -14.40
C ALA A 241 25.77 -5.09 -14.41
N SER A 242 26.51 -4.51 -15.36
CA SER A 242 27.97 -4.68 -15.37
C SER A 242 28.64 -3.99 -14.18
N GLN A 243 28.13 -2.84 -13.72
CA GLN A 243 28.63 -2.21 -12.47
C GLN A 243 28.31 -3.06 -11.23
N MET A 244 27.12 -3.65 -11.16
CA MET A 244 26.70 -4.50 -10.03
C MET A 244 27.50 -5.81 -9.95
N PHE A 245 27.72 -6.48 -11.08
CA PHE A 245 28.47 -7.74 -11.15
C PHE A 245 29.99 -7.57 -11.26
N SER A 246 30.51 -6.37 -11.50
CA SER A 246 31.95 -6.07 -11.40
C SER A 246 32.40 -5.87 -9.95
N ALA A 247 31.50 -5.50 -9.04
CA ALA A 247 31.80 -5.39 -7.61
C ALA A 247 32.04 -6.77 -6.95
N GLU A 248 31.56 -7.87 -7.53
CA GLU A 248 31.82 -9.23 -7.05
C GLU A 248 33.19 -9.78 -7.46
N VAL A 249 33.81 -9.27 -8.54
CA VAL A 249 35.09 -9.80 -9.05
C VAL A 249 36.30 -9.14 -8.36
N GLY A 250 36.11 -8.03 -7.65
CA GLY A 250 37.19 -7.35 -6.92
C GLY A 250 37.59 -7.98 -5.58
N ALA A 251 36.88 -9.01 -5.10
CA ALA A 251 37.12 -9.61 -3.78
C ALA A 251 37.90 -10.93 -3.79
N LEU A 252 38.35 -11.42 -4.95
CA LEU A 252 39.06 -12.71 -5.05
C LEU A 252 40.38 -12.68 -5.85
N ASP A 253 41.05 -11.53 -5.95
CA ASP A 253 42.40 -11.50 -6.53
C ASP A 253 43.34 -10.58 -5.73
N GLN A 254 43.80 -11.07 -4.58
CA GLN A 254 45.10 -10.68 -4.04
C GLN A 254 46.09 -11.79 -4.35
N PRO A 255 47.04 -11.61 -5.28
CA PRO A 255 48.12 -12.56 -5.48
C PRO A 255 49.00 -12.60 -4.22
N GLY A 256 49.15 -13.79 -3.66
CA GLY A 256 49.88 -14.06 -2.44
C GLY A 256 51.31 -13.53 -2.48
N LEU A 257 51.67 -12.72 -1.49
CA LEU A 257 53.05 -12.41 -1.16
C LEU A 257 53.74 -13.70 -0.64
N PRO A 258 54.90 -14.08 -1.18
CA PRO A 258 55.61 -15.27 -0.72
C PRO A 258 56.19 -15.04 0.68
N GLN A 259 55.83 -15.93 1.62
CA GLN A 259 56.51 -15.99 2.92
C GLN A 259 57.94 -16.46 2.72
N SER A 260 58.90 -15.62 3.09
CA SER A 260 60.31 -15.95 3.17
C SER A 260 60.55 -17.00 4.24
N ARG A 261 60.81 -18.25 3.82
CA ARG A 261 61.52 -19.24 4.63
C ARG A 261 63.01 -19.00 4.46
N THR A 262 63.70 -18.67 5.55
CA THR A 262 65.12 -19.01 5.71
C THR A 262 65.37 -19.40 7.16
N TRP A 263 65.75 -20.67 7.28
CA TRP A 263 66.55 -21.39 8.28
C TRP A 263 67.04 -20.64 9.52
#